data_AF-A0A937ST16-F1
#
_entry.id   AF-A0A937ST16-F1
#
_cell.length_a   1.000
_cell.length_b   1.000
_cell.length_c   1.000
_cell.angle_alpha   90.00
_cell.angle_beta   90.00
_cell.angle_gamma   90.00
#
_symmetry.space_group_name_H-M   'P 1'
#
loop_
_entity.id
_entity.type
_entity.pdbx_description
1 polymer ?
#
loop_
_entity_poly.entity_id
_entity_poly.type
_entity_poly.pdbx_seq_one_letter_code
_entity_poly.pdbx_strand_id
1 'polypeptide(L)'
;MLKPNRSRALTVILLLVIFASCKTLDHYYKTQEDLDLSIKAYNFEFESKAIDTSARFVHPANRAQYLAKSLEITKRLTFFEATILDIKFFNNGVPTSGGSKKGFDRAIVVIRYQAAVLPSTKLKTLMVEQEWVLYQDQWVTIPDLSMLLEQ
;
A
#
# COMPACT_ATOMS: atom_id res chain seq x y z
N MET A 1 -7.81 -55.58 -25.86
CA MET A 1 -6.97 -55.02 -24.78
C MET A 1 -6.17 -53.85 -25.34
N LEU A 2 -6.64 -52.61 -25.17
CA LEU A 2 -5.83 -51.41 -25.44
C LEU A 2 -5.18 -50.98 -24.12
N LYS A 3 -3.85 -51.11 -24.02
CA LYS A 3 -3.09 -50.51 -22.91
C LYS A 3 -3.01 -48.99 -23.17
N PRO A 4 -3.56 -48.13 -22.29
CA PRO A 4 -3.34 -46.71 -22.43
C PRO A 4 -1.87 -46.44 -22.09
N ASN A 5 -1.17 -45.82 -23.04
CA ASN A 5 0.24 -45.49 -22.93
C ASN A 5 0.39 -44.37 -21.88
N ARG A 6 0.72 -44.74 -20.62
CA ARG A 6 0.75 -43.86 -19.44
C ARG A 6 1.54 -42.56 -19.68
N SER A 7 2.59 -42.63 -20.51
CA SER A 7 3.42 -41.48 -20.87
C SER A 7 2.65 -40.37 -21.60
N ARG A 8 1.76 -40.71 -22.56
CA ARG A 8 0.98 -39.72 -23.32
C ARG A 8 -0.12 -39.08 -22.49
N ALA A 9 -0.71 -39.84 -21.57
CA ALA A 9 -1.73 -39.33 -20.65
C ALA A 9 -1.15 -38.29 -19.68
N LEU A 10 0.07 -38.53 -19.17
CA LEU A 10 0.80 -37.58 -18.31
C LEU A 10 1.13 -36.27 -19.03
N THR A 11 1.52 -36.32 -20.31
CA THR A 11 1.84 -35.10 -21.08
C THR A 11 0.59 -34.23 -21.33
N VAL A 12 -0.56 -34.85 -21.59
CA VAL A 12 -1.83 -34.13 -21.78
C VAL A 12 -2.33 -33.50 -20.47
N ILE A 13 -2.18 -34.19 -19.34
CA ILE A 13 -2.51 -33.65 -18.02
C ILE A 13 -1.58 -32.48 -17.67
N LEU A 14 -0.28 -32.58 -17.94
CA LEU A 14 0.68 -31.52 -17.66
C LEU A 14 0.38 -30.25 -18.48
N LEU A 15 -0.04 -30.38 -19.73
CA LEU A 15 -0.44 -29.26 -20.58
C LEU A 15 -1.75 -28.59 -20.11
N LEU A 16 -2.71 -29.34 -19.58
CA LEU A 16 -3.96 -28.80 -19.01
C LEU A 16 -3.72 -27.96 -17.74
N VAL A 17 -2.69 -28.28 -16.94
CA VAL A 17 -2.36 -27.49 -15.73
C VAL A 17 -1.76 -26.13 -16.10
N ILE A 18 -1.07 -26.01 -17.24
CA ILE A 18 -0.45 -24.75 -17.67
C ILE A 18 -1.49 -23.73 -18.17
N PHE A 19 -2.62 -24.20 -18.73
CA PHE A 19 -3.74 -23.32 -19.10
C PHE A 19 -4.73 -23.05 -17.95
N ALA A 20 -4.71 -23.87 -16.89
CA ALA A 20 -5.59 -23.71 -15.72
C ALA A 20 -5.07 -22.71 -14.67
N SER A 21 -3.84 -22.19 -14.83
CA SER A 21 -3.34 -21.08 -14.02
C SER A 21 -3.21 -19.78 -14.80
N CYS A 22 -4.09 -19.56 -15.78
CA CYS A 22 -4.60 -18.22 -16.02
C CYS A 22 -5.86 -18.04 -15.16
N LYS A 23 -5.72 -18.21 -13.83
CA LYS A 23 -6.63 -17.50 -12.93
C LYS A 23 -6.41 -16.04 -13.29
N THR A 24 -7.38 -15.44 -13.97
CA THR A 24 -7.64 -14.01 -13.85
C THR A 24 -7.45 -13.70 -12.37
N LEU A 25 -6.33 -13.04 -12.05
CA LEU A 25 -6.11 -12.51 -10.72
C LEU A 25 -7.30 -11.58 -10.53
N ASP A 26 -8.23 -12.08 -9.73
CA ASP A 26 -9.61 -11.65 -9.73
C ASP A 26 -9.67 -10.14 -9.44
N HIS A 27 -10.65 -9.44 -10.01
CA HIS A 27 -10.84 -7.98 -9.92
C HIS A 27 -11.16 -7.51 -8.47
N TYR A 28 -10.28 -7.80 -7.51
CA TYR A 28 -10.53 -7.77 -6.06
C TYR A 28 -9.57 -6.81 -5.33
N TYR A 29 -9.61 -5.52 -5.68
CA TYR A 29 -8.78 -4.50 -5.02
C TYR A 29 -9.56 -3.28 -4.53
N LYS A 30 -10.88 -3.41 -4.32
CA LYS A 30 -11.79 -2.27 -4.10
C LYS A 30 -12.43 -2.26 -2.72
N THR A 31 -11.90 -3.02 -1.76
CA THR A 31 -12.49 -3.12 -0.44
C THR A 31 -11.74 -2.26 0.58
N GLN A 32 -12.40 -2.01 1.72
CA GLN A 32 -11.75 -1.42 2.89
C GLN A 32 -10.60 -2.28 3.40
N GLU A 33 -10.69 -3.60 3.30
CA GLU A 33 -9.62 -4.53 3.68
C GLU A 33 -8.37 -4.32 2.81
N ASP A 34 -8.54 -4.17 1.49
CA ASP A 34 -7.42 -3.94 0.57
C ASP A 34 -6.71 -2.62 0.85
N LEU A 35 -7.47 -1.57 1.15
CA LEU A 35 -6.91 -0.29 1.58
C LEU A 35 -6.12 -0.45 2.88
N ASP A 36 -6.68 -1.15 3.88
CA ASP A 36 -6.03 -1.35 5.18
C ASP A 36 -4.71 -2.13 5.05
N LEU A 37 -4.67 -3.16 4.19
CA LEU A 37 -3.45 -3.89 3.85
C LEU A 37 -2.43 -2.99 3.14
N SER A 38 -2.88 -2.14 2.21
CA SER A 38 -2.00 -1.21 1.48
C SER A 38 -1.38 -0.17 2.42
N ILE A 39 -2.18 0.39 3.34
CA ILE A 39 -1.71 1.33 4.37
C ILE A 39 -0.65 0.64 5.24
N LYS A 40 -0.94 -0.55 5.76
CA LYS A 40 -0.01 -1.29 6.62
C LYS A 40 1.31 -1.60 5.90
N ALA A 41 1.24 -2.10 4.66
CA ALA A 41 2.42 -2.45 3.88
C ALA A 41 3.27 -1.21 3.55
N TYR A 42 2.65 -0.11 3.10
CA TYR A 42 3.35 1.14 2.84
C TYR A 42 4.06 1.66 4.08
N ASN A 43 3.37 1.73 5.22
CA ASN A 43 3.93 2.27 6.46
C ASN A 43 5.07 1.40 6.99
N PHE A 44 4.91 0.07 6.99
CA PHE A 44 5.98 -0.86 7.34
C PHE A 44 7.24 -0.66 6.48
N GLU A 45 7.09 -0.56 5.16
CA GLU A 45 8.21 -0.35 4.23
C GLU A 45 8.85 1.04 4.40
N PHE A 46 8.04 2.08 4.61
CA PHE A 46 8.52 3.43 4.84
C PHE A 46 9.30 3.56 6.17
N GLU A 47 8.76 3.02 7.25
CA GLU A 47 9.38 3.04 8.59
C GLU A 47 10.69 2.26 8.62
N SER A 48 10.73 1.12 7.92
CA SER A 48 11.94 0.29 7.76
C SER A 48 12.95 0.88 6.75
N LYS A 49 12.67 2.07 6.19
CA LYS A 49 13.52 2.78 5.23
C LYS A 49 13.70 2.01 3.90
N ALA A 50 12.79 1.11 3.57
CA ALA A 50 12.73 0.40 2.29
C ALA A 50 12.05 1.25 1.21
N ILE A 51 12.60 2.45 0.94
CA ILE A 51 11.97 3.52 0.16
C ILE A 51 11.62 3.12 -1.28
N ASP A 52 12.50 2.35 -1.93
CA ASP A 52 12.24 1.86 -3.29
C ASP A 52 11.04 0.90 -3.34
N THR A 53 10.88 0.09 -2.29
CA THR A 53 9.74 -0.84 -2.17
C THR A 53 8.46 -0.06 -1.88
N SER A 54 8.48 0.85 -0.91
CA SER A 54 7.28 1.63 -0.53
C SER A 54 6.79 2.55 -1.66
N ALA A 55 7.68 2.96 -2.58
CA ALA A 55 7.32 3.76 -3.75
C ALA A 55 6.28 3.08 -4.67
N ARG A 56 6.09 1.76 -4.60
CA ARG A 56 5.04 1.04 -5.35
C ARG A 56 3.63 1.44 -4.93
N PHE A 57 3.46 1.89 -3.68
CA PHE A 57 2.21 2.40 -3.15
C PHE A 57 2.02 3.89 -3.43
N VAL A 58 3.03 4.60 -3.94
CA VAL A 58 2.92 6.04 -4.21
C VAL A 58 2.33 6.26 -5.59
N HIS A 59 1.40 7.20 -5.69
CA HIS A 59 0.80 7.60 -6.95
C HIS A 59 1.90 7.97 -7.97
N PRO A 60 1.85 7.47 -9.23
CA PRO A 60 2.95 7.62 -10.19
C PRO A 60 3.43 9.06 -10.39
N ALA A 61 2.50 10.03 -10.41
CA ALA A 61 2.82 11.45 -10.57
C ALA A 61 3.66 12.03 -9.41
N ASN A 62 3.66 11.39 -8.25
CA ASN A 62 4.30 11.88 -7.02
C ASN A 62 5.57 11.10 -6.66
N ARG A 63 5.87 9.99 -7.35
CA ARG A 63 7.00 9.08 -7.01
C ARG A 63 8.35 9.79 -7.00
N ALA A 64 8.64 10.62 -8.00
CA ALA A 64 9.92 11.34 -8.07
C ALA A 64 10.14 12.26 -6.86
N GLN A 65 9.12 13.04 -6.50
CA GLN A 65 9.17 13.91 -5.32
C GLN A 65 9.24 13.11 -4.02
N TYR A 66 8.50 12.00 -3.93
CA TYR A 66 8.53 11.09 -2.80
C TYR A 66 9.92 10.52 -2.54
N LEU A 67 10.59 10.00 -3.59
CA LEU A 67 11.93 9.43 -3.47
C LEU A 67 12.94 10.49 -2.99
N ALA A 68 12.87 11.70 -3.56
CA ALA A 68 13.75 12.80 -3.17
C ALA A 68 13.56 13.21 -1.70
N LYS A 69 12.33 13.43 -1.25
CA LYS A 69 12.03 13.83 0.14
C LYS A 69 12.29 12.70 1.16
N SER A 70 11.98 11.46 0.79
CA SER A 70 12.20 10.29 1.65
C SER A 70 13.67 10.07 1.99
N LEU A 71 14.59 10.41 1.09
CA LEU A 71 16.03 10.31 1.36
C LEU A 71 16.46 11.25 2.50
N GLU A 72 15.87 12.43 2.62
CA GLU A 72 16.16 13.34 3.73
C GLU A 72 15.57 12.82 5.04
N ILE A 73 14.33 12.35 5.00
CA ILE A 73 13.63 11.78 6.17
C ILE A 73 14.41 10.59 6.72
N THR A 74 14.83 9.65 5.87
CA THR A 74 15.53 8.42 6.30
C THR A 74 16.88 8.71 6.97
N LYS A 75 17.51 9.85 6.67
CA LYS A 75 18.75 10.30 7.31
C LYS A 75 18.52 10.94 8.68
N ARG A 76 17.37 11.59 8.91
CA ARG A 76 17.11 12.40 10.12
C ARG A 76 16.19 11.71 11.12
N LEU A 77 15.24 10.92 10.63
CA LEU A 77 14.20 10.28 11.43
C LEU A 77 14.45 8.76 11.57
N THR A 78 14.16 8.28 12.77
CA THR A 78 14.01 6.85 13.06
C THR A 78 12.60 6.64 13.58
N PHE A 79 11.81 5.88 12.84
CA PHE A 79 10.45 5.51 13.23
C PHE A 79 10.50 4.27 14.13
N PHE A 80 9.59 4.21 15.10
CA PHE A 80 9.45 3.09 16.04
C PHE A 80 8.10 2.40 15.89
N GLU A 81 7.04 3.18 15.63
CA GLU A 81 5.68 2.68 15.51
C GLU A 81 4.86 3.62 14.65
N ALA A 82 3.98 3.08 13.80
CA ALA A 82 2.81 3.78 13.30
C ALA A 82 1.51 3.18 13.84
N THR A 83 0.60 4.07 14.22
CA THR A 83 -0.77 3.71 14.59
C THR A 83 -1.74 4.45 13.67
N ILE A 84 -2.64 3.73 13.01
CA ILE A 84 -3.79 4.33 12.33
C ILE A 84 -4.77 4.80 13.41
N LEU A 85 -5.12 6.08 13.40
CA LEU A 85 -6.03 6.68 14.37
C LEU A 85 -7.44 6.86 13.83
N ASP A 86 -7.57 7.22 12.56
CA ASP A 86 -8.85 7.46 11.90
C ASP A 86 -8.72 7.23 10.39
N ILE A 87 -9.84 6.84 9.77
CA ILE A 87 -9.97 6.72 8.32
C ILE A 87 -11.29 7.36 7.88
N LYS A 88 -11.19 8.40 7.06
CA LYS A 88 -12.35 9.05 6.43
C LYS A 88 -12.45 8.62 4.98
N PHE A 89 -13.60 8.09 4.58
CA PHE A 89 -13.84 7.61 3.22
C PHE A 89 -14.60 8.65 2.39
N PHE A 90 -14.28 8.71 1.10
CA PHE A 90 -14.90 9.59 0.13
C PHE A 90 -15.25 8.83 -1.15
N ASN A 91 -16.30 9.27 -1.81
CA ASN A 91 -16.69 8.79 -3.13
C ASN A 91 -17.00 10.01 -3.99
N ASN A 92 -16.24 10.25 -5.05
CA ASN A 92 -16.35 11.43 -5.90
C ASN A 92 -16.35 12.74 -5.08
N GLY A 93 -15.48 12.82 -4.07
CA GLY A 93 -15.34 13.97 -3.18
C GLY A 93 -16.40 14.10 -2.08
N VAL A 94 -17.43 13.24 -2.05
CA VAL A 94 -18.47 13.25 -1.01
C VAL A 94 -18.10 12.27 0.10
N PRO A 95 -18.15 12.66 1.39
CA PRO A 95 -17.93 11.75 2.52
C PRO A 95 -18.89 10.55 2.49
N THR A 96 -18.36 9.37 2.79
CA THR A 96 -19.13 8.11 2.84
C THR A 96 -18.62 7.19 3.96
N SER A 97 -19.28 6.05 4.16
CA SER A 97 -18.82 4.98 5.04
C SER A 97 -18.09 3.89 4.25
N GLY A 98 -17.07 3.27 4.85
CA GLY A 98 -16.26 2.22 4.20
C GLY A 98 -17.05 0.96 3.82
N GLY A 99 -18.22 0.75 4.43
CA GLY A 99 -19.18 -0.32 4.09
C GLY A 99 -20.35 0.13 3.20
N SER A 100 -20.30 1.33 2.61
CA SER A 100 -21.42 1.82 1.79
C SER A 100 -21.57 0.99 0.50
N LYS A 101 -22.81 0.73 0.08
CA LYS A 101 -23.10 0.03 -1.19
C LYS A 101 -22.54 0.74 -2.43
N LYS A 102 -22.27 2.04 -2.33
CA LYS A 102 -21.75 2.87 -3.43
C LYS A 102 -20.23 2.76 -3.58
N GLY A 103 -19.53 2.10 -2.66
CA GLY A 103 -18.07 2.06 -2.62
C GLY A 103 -17.45 3.42 -2.26
N PHE A 104 -16.12 3.47 -2.29
CA PHE A 104 -15.31 4.68 -2.07
C PHE A 104 -14.09 4.65 -2.99
N ASP A 105 -13.61 5.82 -3.41
CA ASP A 105 -12.49 5.99 -4.35
C ASP A 105 -11.30 6.74 -3.72
N ARG A 106 -11.50 7.26 -2.50
CA ARG A 106 -10.51 8.03 -1.77
C ARG A 106 -10.68 7.83 -0.27
N ALA A 107 -9.57 7.88 0.46
CA ALA A 107 -9.54 7.91 1.90
C ALA A 107 -8.51 8.92 2.42
N ILE A 108 -8.82 9.55 3.55
CA ILE A 108 -7.86 10.31 4.35
C ILE A 108 -7.60 9.53 5.62
N VAL A 109 -6.36 9.13 5.81
CA VAL A 109 -5.91 8.28 6.92
C VAL A 109 -5.09 9.13 7.87
N VAL A 110 -5.49 9.20 9.12
CA VAL A 110 -4.72 9.89 10.16
C VAL A 110 -3.78 8.88 10.81
N ILE A 111 -2.48 9.09 10.66
CA ILE A 111 -1.45 8.22 11.24
C ILE A 111 -0.68 8.97 12.31
N ARG A 112 -0.46 8.28 13.43
CA ARG A 112 0.46 8.69 14.47
C ARG A 112 1.74 7.90 14.37
N TYR A 113 2.84 8.56 14.07
CA TYR A 113 4.17 7.99 14.19
C TYR A 113 4.78 8.30 15.56
N GLN A 114 5.42 7.30 16.16
CA GLN A 114 6.43 7.52 17.20
C GLN A 114 7.81 7.51 16.52
N ALA A 115 8.54 8.62 16.62
CA ALA A 115 9.82 8.77 15.94
C ALA A 115 10.84 9.55 16.80
N ALA A 116 12.12 9.27 16.61
CA ALA A 116 13.21 10.11 17.11
C ALA A 116 13.83 10.91 15.95
N VAL A 117 14.24 12.13 16.23
CA VAL A 117 14.86 13.05 15.25
C VAL A 117 16.29 13.31 15.68
N LEU A 118 17.24 12.93 14.83
CA LEU A 118 18.66 13.10 15.10
C LEU A 118 19.03 14.59 15.30
N PRO A 119 20.01 14.89 16.18
CA PRO A 119 20.78 13.94 16.99
C PRO A 119 20.10 13.51 18.29
N SER A 120 18.87 13.97 18.56
CA SER A 120 18.13 13.63 19.77
C SER A 120 17.62 12.19 19.73
N THR A 121 17.73 11.48 20.84
CA THR A 121 17.11 10.16 21.04
C THR A 121 15.73 10.24 21.70
N LYS A 122 15.24 11.45 21.98
CA LYS A 122 13.89 11.63 22.56
C LYS A 122 12.83 11.26 21.53
N LEU A 123 11.88 10.44 21.97
CA LEU A 123 10.69 10.08 21.20
C LEU A 123 9.78 11.32 21.04
N LYS A 124 9.35 11.57 19.81
CA LYS A 124 8.34 12.54 19.43
C LYS A 124 7.16 11.80 18.82
N THR A 125 5.97 12.34 19.07
CA THR A 125 4.75 11.93 18.37
C THR A 125 4.54 12.83 17.17
N LEU A 126 4.47 12.26 15.97
CA LEU A 126 4.22 12.97 14.72
C LEU A 126 2.86 12.55 14.18
N MET A 127 2.00 13.52 13.88
CA MET A 127 0.67 13.30 13.32
C MET A 127 0.72 13.63 11.84
N VAL A 128 0.33 12.68 10.99
CA VAL A 128 0.38 12.81 9.53
C VAL A 128 -0.96 12.40 8.95
N GLU A 129 -1.49 13.22 8.05
CA GLU A 129 -2.59 12.82 7.20
C GLU A 129 -2.03 12.23 5.91
N GLN A 130 -2.46 11.01 5.58
CA GLN A 130 -2.13 10.34 4.33
C GLN A 130 -3.37 10.32 3.45
N GLU A 131 -3.26 10.90 2.27
CA GLU A 131 -4.27 10.76 1.23
C GLU A 131 -4.03 9.46 0.47
N TRP A 132 -5.10 8.69 0.29
CA TRP A 132 -5.14 7.44 -0.46
C TRP A 132 -6.23 7.53 -1.53
N VAL A 133 -5.91 7.11 -2.75
CA VAL A 133 -6.82 7.13 -3.90
C VAL A 133 -6.78 5.79 -4.64
N LEU A 134 -7.91 5.40 -5.20
CA LEU A 134 -8.01 4.23 -6.06
C LEU A 134 -7.57 4.62 -7.48
N TYR A 135 -6.39 4.17 -7.89
CA TYR A 135 -5.80 4.46 -9.21
C TYR A 135 -5.56 3.14 -9.96
N GLN A 136 -6.15 2.99 -11.15
CA GLN A 136 -6.02 1.77 -11.96
C GLN A 136 -6.28 0.49 -11.16
N ASP A 137 -7.37 0.49 -10.39
CA ASP A 137 -7.76 -0.60 -9.49
C ASP A 137 -6.73 -0.92 -8.38
N GLN A 138 -5.85 0.01 -8.02
CA GLN A 138 -4.92 -0.14 -6.89
C GLN A 138 -5.03 1.06 -5.93
N TRP A 139 -5.00 0.79 -4.63
CA TRP A 139 -4.85 1.84 -3.62
C TRP A 139 -3.42 2.38 -3.63
N VAL A 140 -3.31 3.68 -3.91
CA VAL A 140 -2.03 4.40 -3.87
C VAL A 140 -2.16 5.67 -3.02
N THR A 141 -1.09 6.04 -2.35
CA THR A 141 -1.01 7.25 -1.55
C THR A 141 -0.46 8.43 -2.35
N ILE A 142 -0.95 9.62 -2.03
CA ILE A 142 -0.39 10.91 -2.40
C ILE A 142 0.24 11.46 -1.11
N PRO A 143 1.51 11.14 -0.82
CA PRO A 143 2.10 11.43 0.48
C PRO A 143 2.53 12.90 0.56
N ASP A 144 2.08 13.61 1.59
CA ASP A 144 2.70 14.87 2.00
C ASP A 144 3.76 14.62 3.10
N LEU A 145 5.02 14.64 2.68
CA LEU A 145 6.17 14.42 3.55
C LEU A 145 6.67 15.68 4.25
N SER A 146 6.05 16.84 4.00
CA SER A 146 6.56 18.14 4.47
C SER A 146 6.52 18.24 6.00
N MET A 147 5.44 17.75 6.63
CA MET A 147 5.28 17.69 8.09
C MET A 147 6.39 16.89 8.79
N LEU A 148 6.95 15.87 8.13
CA LEU A 148 8.05 15.06 8.66
C LEU A 148 9.41 15.74 8.53
N LEU A 149 9.57 16.64 7.55
CA LEU A 149 10.80 17.37 7.28
C LEU A 149 10.98 18.61 8.18
N GLU A 150 9.89 19.15 8.70
CA GLU A 150 9.85 20.31 9.60
C GLU A 150 10.29 20.00 11.06
N GLN A 151 10.68 18.75 11.36
CA GLN A 151 10.94 18.25 12.72
C GLN A 151 12.34 18.44 13.28
#